data_AF-A0A0Q7WTG9-F1
#
_entry.id   AF-A0A0Q7WTG9-F1
#
_cell.length_a   1.000
_cell.length_b   1.000
_cell.length_c   1.000
_cell.angle_alpha   90.00
_cell.angle_beta   90.00
_cell.angle_gamma   90.00
#
_symmetry.space_group_name_H-M   'P 1'
#
loop_
_entity.id
_entity.type
_entity.pdbx_description
1 polymer ?
#
loop_
_entity_poly.entity_id
_entity_poly.type
_entity_poly.pdbx_seq_one_letter_code
_entity_poly.pdbx_strand_id
1 'polypeptide(L)'
;MDSTAATDPDAVKERILELARVILKCESVGSQDHFLDLGGDSLVAPVLAGRIETEFGTRPEMEDIFTRSFGELAELVSAASASRR
;
A
#
# COMPACT_ATOMS: atom_id res chain seq x y z
N MET A 1 -16.97 -4.97 -16.20
CA MET A 1 -16.25 -3.80 -15.67
C MET A 1 -15.64 -4.25 -14.35
N ASP A 2 -14.39 -4.66 -14.19
CA ASP A 2 -13.22 -4.75 -15.04
C ASP A 2 -12.37 -5.88 -14.41
N SER A 3 -12.08 -6.97 -15.13
CA SER A 3 -11.34 -8.14 -14.60
C SER A 3 -9.90 -8.22 -15.13
N THR A 4 -9.37 -7.13 -15.69
CA THR A 4 -7.99 -7.08 -16.19
C THR A 4 -7.04 -6.29 -15.29
N ALA A 5 -7.53 -5.65 -14.22
CA ALA A 5 -6.72 -4.79 -13.34
C ALA A 5 -5.71 -5.50 -12.41
N ALA A 6 -5.61 -6.84 -12.43
CA ALA A 6 -4.80 -7.59 -11.47
C ALA A 6 -3.27 -7.42 -11.63
N THR A 7 -2.79 -6.55 -12.53
CA THR A 7 -1.35 -6.31 -12.74
C THR A 7 -1.04 -4.84 -13.05
N ASP A 8 -2.00 -3.93 -12.90
CA ASP A 8 -1.75 -2.51 -13.15
C ASP A 8 -1.17 -1.86 -11.89
N PRO A 9 0.01 -1.21 -11.97
CA PRO A 9 0.60 -0.52 -10.83
C PRO A 9 -0.31 0.59 -10.30
N ASP A 10 -1.07 1.24 -11.18
CA ASP A 10 -2.08 2.23 -10.80
C ASP A 10 -3.22 1.61 -9.96
N ALA A 11 -3.68 0.40 -10.29
CA ALA A 11 -4.73 -0.28 -9.53
C ALA A 11 -4.23 -0.73 -8.15
N VAL A 12 -3.01 -1.25 -8.06
CA VAL A 12 -2.37 -1.60 -6.77
C VAL A 12 -2.24 -0.35 -5.90
N LYS A 13 -1.79 0.76 -6.50
CA LYS A 13 -1.64 2.05 -5.83
C LYS A 13 -2.98 2.56 -5.30
N GLU A 14 -4.03 2.60 -6.10
CA GLU A 14 -5.36 3.02 -5.66
C GLU A 14 -5.87 2.18 -4.49
N ARG A 15 -5.63 0.86 -4.52
CA ARG A 15 -6.00 -0.02 -3.39
C ARG A 15 -5.23 0.26 -2.12
N ILE A 16 -3.91 0.39 -2.21
CA ILE A 16 -3.10 0.71 -1.03
C ILE A 16 -3.50 2.07 -0.45
N LEU A 17 -3.78 3.06 -1.30
CA LEU A 17 -4.29 4.36 -0.85
C LEU A 17 -5.64 4.21 -0.14
N GLU A 18 -6.56 3.42 -0.66
CA GLU A 18 -7.85 3.20 -0.02
C GLU A 18 -7.72 2.49 1.34
N LEU A 19 -6.85 1.48 1.43
CA LEU A 19 -6.53 0.81 2.71
C LEU A 19 -5.95 1.80 3.72
N ALA A 20 -5.00 2.63 3.28
CA ALA A 20 -4.38 3.65 4.10
C ALA A 20 -5.41 4.67 4.58
N ARG A 21 -6.33 5.14 3.72
CA ARG A 21 -7.42 6.05 4.10
C ARG A 21 -8.27 5.49 5.23
N VAL A 22 -8.65 4.22 5.14
CA VAL A 22 -9.47 3.54 6.14
C VAL A 22 -8.72 3.33 7.45
N ILE A 23 -7.44 2.93 7.39
CA ILE A 23 -6.62 2.64 8.57
C ILE A 23 -6.23 3.92 9.30
N LEU A 24 -5.79 4.94 8.56
CA LEU A 24 -5.37 6.24 9.08
C LEU A 24 -6.56 7.16 9.38
N LYS A 25 -7.78 6.78 8.97
CA LYS A 25 -8.98 7.63 9.01
C LYS A 25 -8.76 9.00 8.37
N CYS A 26 -7.96 9.03 7.31
CA CYS A 26 -7.64 10.23 6.55
C CYS A 26 -8.24 10.09 5.16
N GLU A 27 -9.08 11.02 4.72
CA GLU A 27 -9.66 10.97 3.37
C GLU A 27 -8.67 11.48 2.31
N SER A 28 -7.74 12.36 2.70
CA SER A 28 -6.75 12.99 1.82
C SER A 28 -5.41 12.23 1.85
N VAL A 29 -5.43 10.96 1.45
CA VAL A 29 -4.20 10.18 1.23
C VAL A 29 -3.87 10.20 -0.26
N GLY A 30 -2.73 10.80 -0.60
CA GLY A 30 -2.11 10.84 -1.90
C GLY A 30 -0.96 9.83 -2.05
N SER A 31 -0.56 9.59 -3.29
CA SER A 31 0.53 8.65 -3.61
C SER A 31 1.92 9.12 -3.19
N GLN A 32 2.09 10.42 -2.95
CA GLN A 32 3.36 11.00 -2.49
C GLN A 32 3.38 11.22 -0.98
N ASP A 33 2.28 10.92 -0.28
CA ASP A 33 2.23 11.05 1.16
C ASP A 33 2.91 9.87 1.82
N HIS A 34 3.52 10.13 2.98
CA HIS A 34 4.12 9.11 3.81
C HIS A 34 3.17 8.68 4.92
N PHE A 35 3.34 7.44 5.36
CA PHE A 35 2.53 6.88 6.45
C PHE A 35 2.62 7.72 7.72
N LEU A 36 3.82 8.18 8.08
CA LEU A 36 4.08 8.99 9.27
C LEU A 36 3.47 10.39 9.19
N ASP A 37 3.54 11.03 8.02
CA ASP A 37 3.05 12.40 7.81
C ASP A 37 1.53 12.52 8.02
N LEU A 38 0.81 11.42 7.76
CA LEU A 38 -0.64 11.33 7.91
C LEU A 38 -1.08 10.90 9.33
N GLY A 39 -0.15 10.78 10.27
CA GLY A 39 -0.42 10.30 11.63
C GLY A 39 -0.44 8.77 11.76
N GLY A 40 0.28 8.08 10.88
CA GLY A 40 0.47 6.64 10.96
C GLY A 40 1.52 6.26 12.00
N ASP A 41 1.07 5.56 13.05
CA ASP A 41 1.93 5.07 14.13
C ASP A 41 2.32 3.60 13.97
N SER A 42 3.31 3.17 14.77
CA SER A 42 3.77 1.78 14.85
C SER A 42 2.68 0.76 15.21
N LEU A 43 1.55 1.21 15.78
CA LEU A 43 0.38 0.36 16.05
C LEU A 43 -0.41 -0.01 14.79
N VAL A 44 -0.49 0.90 13.83
CA VAL A 44 -1.30 0.73 12.61
C VAL A 44 -0.47 0.30 11.40
N ALA A 45 0.85 0.55 11.40
CA ALA A 45 1.77 0.04 10.37
C ALA A 45 1.67 -1.48 10.13
N PRO A 46 1.70 -2.37 11.16
CA PRO A 46 1.57 -3.81 10.95
C PRO A 46 0.17 -4.20 10.45
N VAL A 47 -0.86 -3.41 10.73
CA VAL A 47 -2.23 -3.63 10.20
C VAL A 47 -2.26 -3.38 8.70
N LEU A 48 -1.63 -2.29 8.23
CA LEU A 48 -1.49 -2.01 6.81
C LEU A 48 -0.68 -3.11 6.11
N ALA A 49 0.47 -3.49 6.68
CA ALA A 49 1.31 -4.56 6.13
C ALA A 49 0.56 -5.87 5.95
N GLY A 50 -0.22 -6.28 6.96
CA GLY A 50 -1.02 -7.51 6.91
C GLY A 50 -2.16 -7.45 5.90
N ARG A 51 -2.77 -6.27 5.68
CA ARG A 51 -3.79 -6.10 4.63
C ARG A 51 -3.21 -6.19 3.23
N ILE A 52 -2.06 -5.56 3.00
CA ILE A 52 -1.34 -5.65 1.72
C ILE A 52 -0.93 -7.10 1.45
N GLU A 53 -0.43 -7.81 2.47
CA GLU A 53 -0.12 -9.25 2.37
C GLU A 53 -1.35 -10.08 2.01
N THR A 54 -2.50 -9.79 2.61
CA THR A 54 -3.75 -10.53 2.37
C THR A 54 -4.32 -10.27 0.97
N GLU A 55 -4.26 -9.04 0.47
CA GLU A 55 -4.78 -8.69 -0.86
C GLU A 55 -3.84 -9.07 -2.00
N PHE A 56 -2.54 -8.83 -1.85
CA PHE A 56 -1.56 -8.95 -2.92
C PHE A 56 -0.61 -10.14 -2.75
N GLY A 57 -0.66 -10.86 -1.62
CA GLY A 57 0.28 -11.94 -1.32
C GLY A 57 1.71 -11.46 -1.06
N THR A 58 1.91 -10.15 -0.89
CA THR A 58 3.23 -9.54 -0.65
C THR A 58 3.18 -8.70 0.60
N ARG A 59 4.08 -8.98 1.54
CA ARG A 59 4.21 -8.22 2.78
C ARG A 59 5.36 -7.22 2.66
N PRO A 60 5.08 -5.90 2.65
CA PRO A 60 6.15 -4.90 2.71
C PRO A 60 6.83 -4.91 4.07
N GLU A 61 8.11 -4.55 4.10
CA GLU A 61 8.86 -4.42 5.35
C GLU A 61 8.41 -3.17 6.12
N MET A 62 8.55 -3.18 7.45
CA MET A 62 8.19 -2.00 8.24
C MET A 62 9.04 -0.78 7.85
N GLU A 63 10.32 -0.99 7.52
CA GLU A 63 11.21 0.08 7.06
C GLU A 63 10.67 0.74 5.78
N ASP A 64 10.16 -0.04 4.83
CA ASP A 64 9.53 0.49 3.61
C ASP A 64 8.28 1.30 3.94
N ILE A 65 7.43 0.84 4.86
CA ILE A 65 6.20 1.56 5.24
C ILE A 65 6.51 2.93 5.85
N PHE A 66 7.59 3.02 6.64
CA PHE A 66 7.98 4.25 7.29
C PHE A 66 8.82 5.17 6.37
N THR A 67 9.60 4.61 5.46
CA THR A 67 10.53 5.38 4.63
C THR A 67 9.94 5.78 3.28
N ARG A 68 9.07 4.96 2.70
CA ARG A 68 8.52 5.16 1.36
C ARG A 68 7.16 5.85 1.39
N SER A 69 6.87 6.56 0.30
CA SER A 69 5.51 7.04 0.01
C SER A 69 4.58 5.89 -0.40
N PHE A 70 3.26 6.08 -0.32
CA PHE A 70 2.30 5.04 -0.75
C PHE A 70 2.48 4.62 -2.21
N GLY A 71 2.89 5.54 -3.09
CA GLY A 71 3.16 5.27 -4.49
C GLY A 71 4.36 4.35 -4.67
N GLU A 72 5.46 4.61 -3.97
CA GLU A 72 6.64 3.73 -4.00
C GLU A 72 6.36 2.36 -3.38
N LEU A 73 5.56 2.33 -2.31
CA LEU A 73 5.11 1.10 -1.67
C LEU A 73 4.27 0.25 -2.63
N ALA A 74 3.40 0.90 -3.42
CA ALA A 74 2.60 0.24 -4.44
C ALA A 74 3.44 -0.30 -5.60
N GLU A 75 4.42 0.45 -6.07
CA GLU A 75 5.38 -0.01 -7.08
C GLU A 75 6.13 -1.25 -6.59
N LEU A 76 6.59 -1.25 -5.34
CA LEU A 76 7.29 -2.38 -4.73
C LEU A 76 6.40 -3.62 -4.65
N VAL A 77 5.16 -3.46 -4.19
CA VAL A 77 4.17 -4.55 -4.08
C VAL A 77 3.81 -5.09 -5.47
N SER A 78 3.55 -4.19 -6.43
CA SER A 78 3.26 -4.54 -7.82
C SER A 78 4.40 -5.36 -8.43
N ALA A 79 5.64 -4.86 -8.32
CA ALA A 79 6.83 -5.54 -8.83
C ALA A 79 7.05 -6.91 -8.19
N ALA A 80 6.88 -7.02 -6.87
CA ALA A 80 7.00 -8.27 -6.14
C ALA A 80 5.90 -9.29 -6.52
N SER A 81 4.67 -8.84 -6.75
CA SER A 81 3.57 -9.69 -7.21
C SER A 81 3.79 -10.18 -8.65
N ALA A 82 4.32 -9.32 -9.53
CA ALA A 82 4.58 -9.62 -10.93
C ALA A 82 5.73 -10.62 -11.11
N SER A 83 6.78 -10.53 -10.27
CA SER A 83 7.93 -11.44 -10.32
C SER A 83 7.62 -12.86 -9.84
N ARG A 84 6.44 -13.10 -9.24
CA ARG A 84 6.02 -14.42 -8.74
C ARG A 84 5.21 -15.22 -9.78
N ARG A 85 5.11 -14.74 -11.03
CA ARG A 85 4.46 -15.44 -12.15
C ARG A 85 5.35 -16.45 -12.85
#